data_AF-A0A7X8DTD1-F1
#
_entry.id   AF-A0A7X8DTD1-F1
#
_cell.length_a   1.000
_cell.length_b   1.000
_cell.length_c   1.000
_cell.angle_alpha   90.00
_cell.angle_beta   90.00
_cell.angle_gamma   90.00
#
_symmetry.space_group_name_H-M   'P 1'
#
loop_
_entity.id
_entity.type
_entity.pdbx_description
1 polymer ?
#
loop_
_entity_poly.entity_id
_entity_poly.type
_entity_poly.pdbx_seq_one_letter_code
_entity_poly.pdbx_strand_id
1 'polypeptide(L)'
;MSNILSRDQLYMELENLRDLINNFDYSELKNVTFINLESLFTYIAQVEDNPFRRQYEAMQSSLDILEPFIPFATGERAKEFLIKMSQTESDEEIECLKEEYSHKIRTDFVNMIKMIESEEEWIHLTEICEVLRQSKEQYHTLK
;
A
#
# COMPACT_ATOMS: atom_id res chain seq x y z
N MET A 1 -5.79 19.69 2.38
CA MET A 1 -7.00 19.20 3.08
C MET A 1 -7.05 17.70 2.81
N SER A 2 -6.82 16.84 3.79
CA SER A 2 -6.99 15.40 3.57
C SER A 2 -8.50 15.10 3.48
N ASN A 3 -8.98 14.72 2.30
CA ASN A 3 -10.32 14.17 2.16
C ASN A 3 -10.34 12.86 2.96
N ILE A 4 -10.97 12.89 4.13
CA ILE A 4 -11.19 11.67 4.91
C ILE A 4 -12.18 10.83 4.11
N LEU A 5 -11.80 9.60 3.79
CA LEU A 5 -12.70 8.68 3.10
C LEU A 5 -13.91 8.38 3.98
N SER A 6 -15.06 8.16 3.36
CA SER A 6 -16.16 7.47 4.02
C SER A 6 -15.77 6.01 4.29
N ARG A 7 -16.52 5.33 5.16
CA ARG A 7 -16.36 3.90 5.37
C ARG A 7 -16.44 3.13 4.06
N ASP A 8 -17.51 3.34 3.28
CA ASP A 8 -17.73 2.62 2.03
C ASP A 8 -16.59 2.86 1.02
N GLN A 9 -16.06 4.09 0.96
CA GLN A 9 -14.91 4.41 0.12
C GLN A 9 -13.65 3.67 0.57
N LEU A 10 -13.37 3.61 1.89
CA LEU A 10 -12.23 2.86 2.42
C LEU A 10 -12.33 1.38 2.05
N TYR A 11 -13.48 0.75 2.28
CA TYR A 11 -13.68 -0.66 1.97
C TYR A 11 -13.54 -0.93 0.46
N MET A 12 -14.13 -0.07 -0.39
CA MET A 12 -14.00 -0.20 -1.83
C MET A 12 -12.53 -0.12 -2.29
N GLU A 13 -11.76 0.82 -1.75
CA GLU A 13 -10.33 0.95 -2.10
C GLU A 13 -9.50 -0.23 -1.58
N LEU A 14 -9.80 -0.76 -0.39
CA LEU A 14 -9.14 -1.95 0.15
C LEU A 14 -9.42 -3.20 -0.70
N GLU A 15 -10.68 -3.44 -1.09
CA GLU A 15 -11.04 -4.53 -1.99
C GLU A 15 -10.37 -4.39 -3.36
N ASN A 16 -10.38 -3.17 -3.92
CA ASN A 16 -9.70 -2.89 -5.17
C ASN A 16 -8.20 -3.19 -5.07
N LEU A 17 -7.54 -2.79 -3.99
CA LEU A 17 -6.12 -3.12 -3.76
C LEU A 17 -5.90 -4.63 -3.64
N ARG A 18 -6.77 -5.34 -2.90
CA ARG A 18 -6.69 -6.80 -2.75
C ARG A 18 -6.81 -7.50 -4.09
N ASP A 19 -7.76 -7.09 -4.92
CA ASP A 19 -7.95 -7.60 -6.27
C ASP A 19 -6.74 -7.29 -7.15
N LEU A 20 -6.25 -6.06 -7.14
CA LEU A 20 -5.04 -5.68 -7.88
C LEU A 20 -3.83 -6.53 -7.48
N ILE A 21 -3.69 -6.89 -6.21
CA ILE A 21 -2.57 -7.71 -5.73
C ILE A 21 -2.71 -9.18 -6.15
N ASN A 22 -3.91 -9.74 -6.04
CA ASN A 22 -4.14 -11.18 -6.16
C ASN A 22 -4.54 -11.62 -7.57
N ASN A 23 -5.18 -10.73 -8.34
CA ASN A 23 -5.80 -11.05 -9.62
C ASN A 23 -5.12 -10.29 -10.77
N PHE A 24 -3.98 -10.81 -11.24
CA PHE A 24 -3.36 -10.29 -12.46
C PHE A 24 -4.10 -10.80 -13.71
N ASP A 25 -4.47 -9.90 -14.62
CA ASP A 25 -5.02 -10.29 -15.92
C ASP A 25 -3.90 -10.68 -16.90
N TYR A 26 -3.70 -11.99 -17.08
CA TYR A 26 -2.76 -12.55 -18.04
C TYR A 26 -3.28 -12.57 -19.49
N SER A 27 -4.50 -12.08 -19.76
CA SER A 27 -5.13 -12.18 -21.07
C SER A 27 -4.31 -11.51 -22.18
N GLU A 28 -3.61 -10.42 -21.85
CA GLU A 28 -2.76 -9.66 -22.77
C GLU A 28 -1.41 -10.32 -23.06
N LEU A 29 -1.01 -11.28 -22.23
CA LEU A 29 0.25 -12.03 -22.38
C LEU A 29 0.07 -13.34 -23.16
N LYS A 30 -1.14 -13.65 -23.64
CA LYS A 30 -1.45 -14.93 -24.31
C LYS A 30 -0.52 -15.28 -25.48
N ASN A 31 0.06 -14.28 -26.15
CA ASN A 31 0.96 -14.47 -27.30
C ASN A 31 2.43 -14.16 -26.97
N VAL A 32 2.77 -13.99 -25.69
CA VAL A 32 4.12 -13.67 -25.23
C VAL A 32 4.69 -14.89 -24.51
N THR A 33 5.89 -15.32 -24.89
CA THR A 33 6.63 -16.38 -24.19
C THR A 33 7.97 -15.83 -23.72
N PHE A 34 8.15 -15.81 -22.40
CA PHE A 34 9.43 -15.44 -21.79
C PHE A 34 10.32 -16.67 -21.70
N ILE A 35 11.48 -16.62 -22.36
CA ILE A 35 12.43 -17.74 -22.41
C ILE A 35 13.32 -17.83 -21.16
N ASN A 36 13.44 -16.73 -20.42
CA ASN A 36 14.15 -16.61 -19.15
C ASN A 36 13.72 -15.33 -18.41
N LEU A 37 14.18 -15.14 -17.17
CA LEU A 37 13.88 -13.94 -16.38
C LEU A 37 14.42 -12.65 -17.02
N GLU A 38 15.57 -12.70 -17.68
CA GLU A 38 16.14 -11.55 -18.37
C GLU A 38 15.21 -11.04 -19.48
N SER A 39 14.57 -11.95 -20.23
CA SER A 39 13.59 -11.61 -21.27
C SER A 39 12.33 -10.98 -20.70
N LEU A 40 11.89 -11.40 -19.50
CA LEU A 40 10.79 -10.77 -18.78
C LEU A 40 11.17 -9.36 -18.33
N PHE A 41 12.33 -9.18 -17.69
CA PHE A 41 12.77 -7.85 -17.25
C PHE A 41 12.99 -6.90 -18.42
N THR A 42 13.53 -7.40 -19.54
CA THR A 42 13.69 -6.65 -20.78
C THR A 42 12.33 -6.20 -21.32
N TYR A 43 11.35 -7.10 -21.35
CA TYR A 43 9.98 -6.76 -21.74
C TYR A 43 9.38 -5.67 -20.86
N ILE A 44 9.47 -5.80 -19.54
CA ILE A 44 8.95 -4.82 -18.59
C ILE A 44 9.62 -3.45 -18.79
N ALA A 45 10.93 -3.43 -19.06
CA ALA A 45 11.70 -2.20 -19.21
C ALA A 45 11.52 -1.50 -20.56
N GLN A 46 11.29 -2.27 -21.65
CA GLN A 46 11.30 -1.73 -23.01
C GLN A 46 9.92 -1.62 -23.66
N VAL A 47 8.94 -2.40 -23.21
CA VAL A 47 7.58 -2.34 -23.74
C VAL A 47 6.79 -1.32 -22.93
N GLU A 48 6.50 -0.18 -23.56
CA GLU A 48 5.62 0.83 -22.97
C GLU A 48 4.20 0.27 -22.79
N ASP A 49 3.52 0.76 -21.75
CA ASP A 49 2.12 0.38 -21.44
C ASP A 49 1.89 -1.15 -21.32
N ASN A 50 2.89 -1.87 -20.81
CA ASN A 50 2.78 -3.30 -20.55
C ASN A 50 1.88 -3.58 -19.33
N PRO A 51 1.23 -4.76 -19.25
CA PRO A 51 0.26 -5.05 -18.19
C PRO A 51 0.88 -5.07 -16.78
N PHE A 52 2.17 -5.41 -16.63
CA PHE A 52 2.86 -5.34 -15.34
C PHE A 52 3.00 -3.90 -14.84
N ARG A 53 3.36 -2.98 -15.75
CA ARG A 53 3.49 -1.56 -15.43
C ARG A 53 2.14 -0.95 -15.08
N ARG A 54 1.08 -1.23 -15.85
CA ARG A 54 -0.28 -0.75 -15.54
C ARG A 54 -0.77 -1.24 -14.19
N GLN A 55 -0.57 -2.52 -13.88
CA GLN A 55 -0.95 -3.05 -12.57
C GLN A 55 -0.16 -2.37 -11.45
N TYR A 56 1.15 -2.21 -11.62
CA TYR A 56 2.00 -1.52 -10.64
C TYR A 56 1.53 -0.08 -10.39
N GLU A 57 1.24 0.67 -11.45
CA GLU A 57 0.74 2.05 -11.37
C GLU A 57 -0.64 2.12 -10.71
N ALA A 58 -1.54 1.17 -11.01
CA ALA A 58 -2.84 1.06 -10.36
C ALA A 58 -2.70 0.75 -8.86
N MET A 59 -1.79 -0.15 -8.48
CA MET A 59 -1.49 -0.44 -7.07
C MET A 59 -0.93 0.79 -6.35
N GLN A 60 0.00 1.53 -6.96
CA GLN A 60 0.53 2.76 -6.36
C GLN A 60 -0.57 3.80 -6.15
N SER A 61 -1.44 3.98 -7.15
CA SER A 61 -2.55 4.93 -7.06
C SER A 61 -3.52 4.59 -5.93
N SER A 62 -3.83 3.30 -5.75
CA SER A 62 -4.66 2.84 -4.63
C SER A 62 -3.93 3.03 -3.27
N LEU A 63 -2.64 2.75 -3.20
CA LEU A 63 -1.83 2.99 -2.00
C LEU A 63 -1.71 4.47 -1.65
N ASP A 64 -1.66 5.37 -2.62
CA ASP A 64 -1.66 6.83 -2.38
C ASP A 64 -2.94 7.28 -1.68
N ILE A 65 -4.08 6.67 -2.02
CA ILE A 65 -5.37 6.93 -1.38
C ILE A 65 -5.43 6.30 0.02
N LEU A 66 -4.91 5.08 0.16
CA LEU A 66 -5.02 4.28 1.38
C LEU A 66 -3.96 4.61 2.43
N GLU A 67 -2.79 5.16 2.04
CA GLU A 67 -1.66 5.44 2.92
C GLU A 67 -2.04 6.05 4.28
N PRO A 68 -2.96 7.04 4.36
CA PRO A 68 -3.37 7.63 5.62
C PRO A 68 -4.02 6.65 6.62
N PHE A 69 -4.47 5.50 6.16
CA PHE A 69 -5.29 4.50 6.86
C PHE A 69 -4.60 3.13 6.96
N ILE A 70 -3.36 3.02 6.48
CA ILE A 70 -2.57 1.79 6.57
C ILE A 70 -2.00 1.63 7.99
N PRO A 71 -2.16 0.45 8.63
CA PRO A 71 -1.52 0.17 9.90
C PRO A 71 -0.02 -0.05 9.75
N PHE A 72 0.74 0.26 10.80
CA PHE A 72 2.08 -0.29 10.93
C PHE A 72 1.97 -1.82 11.00
N ALA A 73 2.48 -2.49 9.98
CA ALA A 73 2.37 -3.94 9.83
C ALA A 73 2.97 -4.72 11.01
N THR A 74 3.94 -4.14 11.73
CA THR A 74 4.51 -4.72 12.95
C THR A 74 4.73 -3.67 14.03
N GLY A 75 4.59 -4.09 15.29
CA GLY A 75 4.95 -3.26 16.45
C GLY A 75 6.43 -2.86 16.47
N GLU A 76 7.32 -3.70 15.92
CA GLU A 76 8.74 -3.37 15.82
C GLU A 76 8.98 -2.22 14.83
N ARG A 77 8.30 -2.19 13.68
CA ARG A 77 8.40 -1.07 12.72
C ARG A 77 7.96 0.25 13.35
N ALA A 78 6.85 0.24 14.10
CA ALA A 78 6.37 1.42 14.80
C ALA A 78 7.39 1.89 15.87
N LYS A 79 7.97 0.95 16.62
CA LYS A 79 8.99 1.24 17.62
C LYS A 79 10.28 1.80 17.01
N GLU A 80 10.77 1.22 15.92
CA GLU A 80 11.94 1.73 15.18
C GLU A 80 11.70 3.16 14.70
N PHE A 81 10.51 3.43 14.14
CA PHE A 81 10.12 4.78 13.71
C PHE A 81 10.18 5.77 14.87
N LEU A 82 9.57 5.44 16.00
CA LEU A 82 9.55 6.30 17.18
C LEU A 82 10.95 6.55 17.75
N ILE A 83 11.82 5.54 17.76
CA ILE A 83 13.22 5.69 18.21
C ILE A 83 13.96 6.64 17.30
N LYS A 84 13.92 6.43 15.97
CA LYS A 84 14.58 7.32 15.00
C LYS A 84 14.05 8.75 15.08
N MET A 85 12.73 8.90 15.16
CA MET A 85 12.08 10.20 15.30
C MET A 85 12.55 10.96 16.54
N SER A 86 12.76 10.27 17.67
CA SER A 86 13.27 10.89 18.91
C SER A 86 14.73 11.36 18.83
N GLN A 87 15.48 10.84 17.87
CA GLN A 87 16.90 11.14 17.64
C GLN A 87 17.10 12.19 16.55
N THR A 88 16.01 12.63 15.92
CA THR A 88 16.05 13.57 14.80
C THR A 88 16.07 15.00 15.33
N GLU A 89 16.95 15.85 14.80
CA GLU A 89 17.20 17.20 15.35
C GLU A 89 16.70 18.33 14.43
N SER A 90 16.33 18.00 13.19
CA SER A 90 15.85 18.97 12.20
C SER A 90 14.56 18.54 11.50
N ASP A 91 13.79 19.53 11.04
CA ASP A 91 12.57 19.29 10.26
C ASP A 91 12.86 18.56 8.95
N GLU A 92 14.01 18.82 8.31
CA GLU A 92 14.43 18.15 7.07
C GLU A 92 14.66 16.65 7.28
N GLU A 93 15.35 16.26 8.35
CA GLU A 93 15.55 14.85 8.69
C GLU A 93 14.23 14.16 9.06
N ILE A 94 13.29 14.89 9.68
CA ILE A 94 11.95 14.37 9.99
C ILE A 94 11.19 14.04 8.70
N GLU A 95 11.23 14.92 7.69
CA GLU A 95 10.57 14.66 6.41
C GLU A 95 11.22 13.48 5.67
N CYS A 96 12.55 13.40 5.64
CA CYS A 96 13.24 12.24 5.07
C CYS A 96 12.87 10.93 5.80
N LEU A 97 12.73 10.96 7.13
CA LEU A 97 12.32 9.79 7.91
C LEU A 97 10.88 9.37 7.59
N LYS A 98 9.97 10.33 7.42
CA LYS A 98 8.58 10.04 7.02
C LYS A 98 8.52 9.39 5.65
N GLU A 99 9.25 9.91 4.67
CA GLU A 99 9.33 9.32 3.33
C GLU A 99 9.88 7.89 3.37
N GLU A 100 10.99 7.66 4.10
CA GLU A 100 11.60 6.33 4.27
C GLU A 100 10.58 5.32 4.81
N TYR A 101 9.84 5.71 5.86
CA TYR A 101 8.88 4.81 6.50
C TYR A 101 7.58 4.68 5.73
N SER A 102 7.13 5.70 4.99
CA SER A 102 5.98 5.60 4.09
C SER A 102 6.19 4.46 3.08
N HIS A 103 7.33 4.43 2.40
CA HIS A 103 7.66 3.36 1.46
C HIS A 103 7.69 1.97 2.11
N LYS A 104 8.25 1.86 3.32
CA LYS A 104 8.31 0.60 4.06
C LYS A 104 6.93 0.12 4.47
N ILE A 105 6.10 1.01 5.01
CA ILE A 105 4.73 0.71 5.44
C ILE A 105 3.91 0.21 4.26
N ARG A 106 3.97 0.89 3.11
CA ARG A 106 3.30 0.44 1.87
C ARG A 106 3.73 -0.96 1.46
N THR A 107 5.04 -1.22 1.47
CA THR A 107 5.59 -2.53 1.09
C THR A 107 5.14 -3.62 2.05
N ASP A 108 5.23 -3.36 3.35
CA ASP A 108 4.81 -4.31 4.38
C ASP A 108 3.30 -4.59 4.30
N PHE A 109 2.49 -3.58 4.01
CA PHE A 109 1.05 -3.72 3.86
C PHE A 109 0.67 -4.58 2.65
N VAL A 110 1.29 -4.35 1.48
CA VAL A 110 1.11 -5.22 0.31
C VAL A 110 1.50 -6.65 0.63
N ASN A 111 2.62 -6.87 1.33
CA ASN A 111 3.05 -8.20 1.73
C ASN A 111 2.07 -8.85 2.73
N MET A 112 1.51 -8.09 3.65
CA MET A 112 0.48 -8.57 4.57
C MET A 112 -0.75 -9.04 3.80
N ILE A 113 -1.25 -8.25 2.85
CA ILE A 113 -2.39 -8.63 2.02
C ILE A 113 -2.12 -9.93 1.23
N LYS A 114 -0.91 -10.08 0.69
CA LYS A 114 -0.49 -11.31 -0.03
C LYS A 114 -0.47 -12.57 0.84
N MET A 115 -0.30 -12.41 2.16
CA MET A 115 -0.21 -13.52 3.12
C MET A 115 -1.56 -13.86 3.75
N ILE A 116 -2.62 -13.12 3.44
CA ILE A 116 -3.97 -13.42 3.94
C ILE A 116 -4.52 -14.61 3.16
N GLU A 117 -4.82 -15.69 3.87
CA GLU A 117 -5.31 -16.93 3.29
C GLU A 117 -6.81 -17.14 3.53
N SER A 118 -7.40 -16.37 4.45
CA SER A 118 -8.80 -16.49 4.85
C SER A 118 -9.56 -15.16 4.79
N GLU A 119 -10.88 -15.27 4.61
CA GLU A 119 -11.75 -14.09 4.64
C GLU A 119 -11.86 -13.46 6.04
N GLU A 120 -11.68 -14.25 7.09
CA GLU A 120 -11.67 -13.76 8.47
C GLU A 120 -10.46 -12.83 8.73
N GLU A 121 -9.27 -13.21 8.27
CA GLU A 121 -8.07 -12.38 8.34
C GLU A 121 -8.21 -11.10 7.51
N TRP A 122 -8.86 -11.19 6.35
CA TRP A 122 -9.17 -10.02 5.53
C TRP A 122 -10.10 -9.04 6.26
N ILE A 123 -11.21 -9.53 6.79
CA ILE A 123 -12.14 -8.73 7.59
C ILE A 123 -11.40 -8.05 8.73
N HIS A 124 -10.56 -8.78 9.46
CA HIS A 124 -9.77 -8.20 10.56
C HIS A 124 -8.86 -7.06 10.10
N LEU A 125 -8.15 -7.21 8.98
CA LEU A 125 -7.32 -6.15 8.42
C LEU A 125 -8.14 -4.90 8.04
N THR A 126 -9.31 -5.09 7.40
CA THR A 126 -10.19 -3.98 7.02
C THR A 126 -10.73 -3.24 8.25
N GLU A 127 -11.06 -3.96 9.33
CA GLU A 127 -11.51 -3.36 10.59
C GLU A 127 -10.40 -2.51 11.23
N ILE A 128 -9.14 -2.98 11.21
CA ILE A 128 -8.00 -2.19 11.70
C ILE A 128 -7.86 -0.89 10.90
N CYS A 129 -7.99 -0.95 9.57
CA CYS A 129 -7.93 0.24 8.71
C CYS A 129 -9.10 1.20 9.01
N GLU A 130 -10.30 0.69 9.27
CA GLU A 130 -11.46 1.49 9.66
C GLU A 130 -11.26 2.20 11.01
N VAL A 131 -10.65 1.53 12.00
CA VAL A 131 -10.29 2.16 13.28
C VAL A 131 -9.33 3.33 13.07
N LEU A 132 -8.34 3.18 12.18
CA LEU A 132 -7.43 4.27 11.82
C LEU A 132 -8.16 5.42 11.12
N ARG A 133 -9.07 5.12 10.20
CA ARG A 133 -9.94 6.12 9.55
C ARG A 133 -10.76 6.91 10.56
N GLN A 134 -11.42 6.22 11.50
CA GLN A 134 -12.21 6.84 12.57
C GLN A 134 -11.36 7.73 13.48
N SER A 135 -10.15 7.29 13.84
CA SER A 135 -9.25 8.09 14.68
C SER A 135 -8.90 9.44 14.02
N LYS A 136 -8.72 9.44 12.68
CA LYS A 136 -8.48 10.67 11.92
C LYS A 136 -9.71 11.55 11.84
N GLU A 137 -10.88 10.96 11.64
CA GLU A 137 -12.16 11.68 11.62
C GLU A 137 -12.42 12.41 12.95
N GLN A 138 -12.18 11.73 14.08
CA GLN A 138 -12.29 12.33 15.42
C GLN A 138 -11.30 13.48 15.63
N TYR A 139 -10.05 13.32 15.20
CA TYR A 139 -9.05 14.37 15.33
C TYR A 139 -9.35 15.61 14.49
N HIS A 140 -10.02 15.43 13.35
CA HIS A 140 -10.46 16.52 12.49
C HIS A 140 -11.72 17.23 12.98
N THR A 141 -12.61 16.54 13.71
CA THR A 141 -13.83 17.13 14.29
C THR A 141 -13.58 17.88 15.61
N LEU A 142 -12.44 17.65 16.26
CA LEU A 142 -12.02 18.33 17.50
C LEU A 142 -11.22 19.62 17.27
N LYS A 143 -10.83 19.93 16.03
CA LYS A 143 -10.16 21.19 15.64
C LYS A 143 -11.16 22.17 15.04
#